data_AF-B8ME87-F1
#
_entry.id   AF-B8ME87-F1
#
_cell.length_a   1.000
_cell.length_b   1.000
_cell.length_c   1.000
_cell.angle_alpha   90.00
_cell.angle_beta   90.00
_cell.angle_gamma   90.00
#
_symmetry.space_group_name_H-M   'P 1'
#
loop_
_entity.id
_entity.type
_entity.pdbx_description
1 polymer ?
#
loop_
_entity_poly.entity_id
_entity_poly.type
_entity_poly.pdbx_seq_one_letter_code
_entity_poly.pdbx_strand_id
1 'polypeptide(L)'
;MTIIKPTKAANTTVIYKDRTMIHQAFNLGDSRFIAIQSERGLPSSGSDVPNFVTVFPVDDGRDSIETDWLRESIAKFSQDDDVFCTDFLSGVIFTSSTAFSLSTAAGEVLQSEYGTRMIEMIVSPKSSEKPEPGPYYVCQGQLFHIWKLYDDTQGAFLTGLVPAEEDSKLSKLEIAGEGLETTSIAVPSRLKVFRYTPNAGEGKPLAGWRIAVKDIFQVEGIKTSVCNRAYHDLYPPALKTAACIEILRQKGAHILGTTKLAAFAATEEPIECIDYQAPWNPRADGYQSPAGSSSGSGVAVASYDWVDVAIGSDTSGSGRRPGHWNGCFAHRPTHGVIPTNGYIPSFRSFDVPTFFGRSVDTCKEFATHWYSDLLPNATSFLPPQIIYPTNYISLITNEHQKQLIDDFVIDLEKSLGVKHVEMSFDEVWDANPPADAKGASLLEYMKDAGRDSFFYSDYHHFDQFRKDYHDKFGKRPYVSPPVKWQWELSSHITDEAHETALNRLAIYRQWFTEKILCPETQNTIILIPIENLSPRYRDEPLG
;
A
#
# COMPACT_ATOMS: atom_id res chain seq x y z
N MET A 1 5.50 47.17 -24.66
CA MET A 1 5.55 45.78 -24.17
C MET A 1 4.15 45.45 -23.69
N THR A 2 3.31 44.96 -24.60
CA THR A 2 1.87 44.76 -24.34
C THR A 2 1.71 43.39 -23.72
N ILE A 3 1.28 43.36 -22.45
CA ILE A 3 0.96 42.12 -21.73
C ILE A 3 -0.31 41.55 -22.35
N ILE A 4 -0.16 40.48 -23.13
CA ILE A 4 -1.27 39.69 -23.64
C ILE A 4 -1.69 38.75 -22.50
N LYS A 5 -2.91 38.94 -21.97
CA LYS A 5 -3.53 37.99 -21.05
C LYS A 5 -3.74 36.65 -21.77
N PRO A 6 -3.48 35.49 -21.13
CA PRO A 6 -3.81 34.21 -21.73
C PRO A 6 -5.33 34.05 -21.78
N THR A 7 -5.86 33.94 -23.00
CA THR A 7 -7.20 33.44 -23.27
C THR A 7 -7.30 31.97 -22.82
N LYS A 8 -8.43 31.60 -22.19
CA LYS A 8 -8.80 30.20 -21.87
C LYS A 8 -8.39 29.27 -23.02
N ALA A 9 -7.42 28.39 -22.76
CA ALA A 9 -6.92 27.45 -23.75
C ALA A 9 -8.04 26.49 -24.17
N ALA A 10 -8.18 26.28 -25.48
CA ALA A 10 -8.97 25.20 -26.02
C ALA A 10 -8.37 23.86 -25.54
N ASN A 11 -9.23 22.91 -25.17
CA ASN A 11 -8.87 21.54 -24.83
C ASN A 11 -7.94 20.95 -25.90
N THR A 12 -6.64 20.92 -25.62
CA THR A 12 -5.64 20.43 -26.56
C THR A 12 -5.41 18.95 -26.26
N THR A 13 -6.11 18.07 -26.98
CA THR A 13 -5.87 16.63 -26.94
C THR A 13 -4.56 16.33 -27.67
N VAL A 14 -3.47 16.15 -26.94
CA VAL A 14 -2.23 15.56 -27.49
C VAL A 14 -2.35 14.04 -27.36
N ILE A 15 -2.40 13.35 -28.50
CA ILE A 15 -2.52 11.89 -28.54
C ILE A 15 -1.12 11.28 -28.73
N TYR A 16 -0.63 10.57 -27.72
CA TYR A 16 0.55 9.72 -27.86
C TYR A 16 0.08 8.38 -28.43
N LYS A 17 0.45 8.06 -29.67
CA LYS A 17 0.16 6.75 -30.29
C LYS A 17 1.27 5.77 -29.97
N ASP A 18 0.96 4.77 -29.15
CA ASP A 18 1.71 3.52 -29.18
C ASP A 18 1.25 2.65 -30.37
N ARG A 19 2.12 1.77 -30.87
CA ARG A 19 1.91 0.95 -32.08
C ARG A 19 0.87 -0.15 -31.91
N THR A 20 0.40 -0.39 -30.69
CA THR A 20 -0.74 -1.24 -30.36
C THR A 20 -1.84 -0.32 -29.80
N MET A 21 -3.08 -0.42 -30.29
CA MET A 21 -4.21 0.50 -29.98
C MET A 21 -4.72 0.44 -28.51
N ILE A 22 -3.87 0.09 -27.55
CA ILE A 22 -4.27 -0.41 -26.23
C ILE A 22 -4.17 0.66 -25.15
N HIS A 23 -3.31 1.66 -25.37
CA HIS A 23 -3.13 2.79 -24.47
C HIS A 23 -3.16 4.11 -25.25
N GLN A 24 -4.02 5.03 -24.84
CA GLN A 24 -4.05 6.38 -25.40
C GLN A 24 -3.91 7.39 -24.29
N ALA A 25 -2.75 8.05 -24.21
CA ALA A 25 -2.55 9.15 -23.28
C ALA A 25 -3.09 10.46 -23.86
N PHE A 26 -3.73 11.27 -23.00
CA PHE A 26 -4.30 12.56 -23.38
C PHE A 26 -4.35 13.52 -22.18
N ASN A 27 -4.44 14.81 -22.47
CA ASN A 27 -4.59 15.86 -21.46
C ASN A 27 -6.00 16.44 -21.50
N LEU A 28 -6.50 16.81 -20.33
CA LEU A 28 -7.75 17.52 -20.15
C LEU A 28 -7.55 18.56 -19.05
N GLY A 29 -7.54 19.83 -19.44
CA GLY A 29 -7.01 20.90 -18.59
C GLY A 29 -5.55 20.62 -18.20
N ASP A 30 -5.25 20.75 -16.92
CA ASP A 30 -3.93 20.48 -16.33
C ASP A 30 -3.76 19.03 -15.86
N SER A 31 -4.73 18.16 -16.13
CA SER A 31 -4.68 16.74 -15.77
C SER A 31 -4.33 15.87 -16.96
N ARG A 32 -3.52 14.85 -16.71
CA ARG A 32 -3.15 13.83 -17.70
C ARG A 32 -3.90 12.53 -17.43
N PHE A 33 -4.23 11.82 -18.50
CA PHE A 33 -4.98 10.59 -18.44
C PHE A 33 -4.41 9.57 -19.42
N ILE A 34 -4.71 8.30 -19.16
CA ILE A 34 -4.51 7.18 -20.06
C ILE A 34 -5.82 6.42 -20.21
N ALA A 35 -6.22 6.15 -21.45
CA ALA A 35 -7.32 5.25 -21.77
C ALA A 35 -6.79 3.82 -21.86
N ILE A 36 -7.39 2.89 -21.12
CA ILE A 36 -7.03 1.46 -21.09
C ILE A 36 -8.24 0.62 -21.49
N GLN A 37 -8.07 -0.35 -22.38
CA GLN A 37 -9.18 -1.13 -22.93
C GLN A 37 -10.04 -1.76 -21.83
N SER A 38 -11.37 -1.63 -21.95
CA SER A 38 -12.32 -2.30 -21.04
C SER A 38 -12.67 -3.70 -21.57
N GLU A 39 -12.89 -4.65 -20.65
CA GLU A 39 -13.38 -6.01 -20.96
C GLU A 39 -14.77 -6.00 -21.64
N ARG A 40 -15.54 -4.91 -21.49
CA ARG A 40 -16.93 -4.81 -21.95
C ARG A 40 -17.07 -3.71 -23.00
N GLY A 41 -17.00 -4.11 -24.27
CA GLY A 41 -17.36 -3.23 -25.39
C GLY A 41 -18.87 -3.04 -25.45
N LEU A 42 -19.33 -1.79 -25.53
CA LEU A 42 -20.68 -1.50 -26.03
C LEU A 42 -20.65 -1.51 -27.55
N PRO A 43 -21.60 -2.16 -28.25
CA PRO A 43 -21.76 -1.96 -29.68
C PRO A 43 -22.49 -0.64 -29.94
N SER A 44 -21.78 0.50 -30.06
CA SER A 44 -22.43 1.72 -30.54
C SER A 44 -22.24 1.87 -32.06
N SER A 45 -23.27 1.58 -32.83
CA SER A 45 -23.32 1.79 -34.28
C SER A 45 -23.71 3.25 -34.60
N GLY A 46 -22.74 4.17 -34.58
CA GLY A 46 -22.96 5.56 -34.99
C GLY A 46 -21.68 6.36 -35.20
N SER A 47 -21.65 7.23 -36.20
CA SER A 47 -20.51 8.10 -36.55
C SER A 47 -20.38 9.37 -35.69
N ASP A 48 -21.25 9.55 -34.68
CA ASP A 48 -21.37 10.80 -33.88
C ASP A 48 -21.33 10.54 -32.36
N VAL A 49 -20.58 9.53 -31.94
CA VAL A 49 -20.41 9.21 -30.50
C VAL A 49 -19.35 10.14 -29.90
N PRO A 50 -19.63 10.86 -28.79
CA PRO A 50 -18.63 11.69 -28.13
C PRO A 50 -17.47 10.84 -27.63
N ASN A 51 -16.26 11.39 -27.71
CA ASN A 51 -15.04 10.70 -27.27
C ASN A 51 -15.01 10.40 -25.77
N PHE A 52 -15.80 11.11 -24.96
CA PHE A 52 -15.89 10.90 -23.52
C PHE A 52 -17.31 10.58 -23.10
N VAL A 53 -17.43 9.55 -22.28
CA VAL A 53 -18.71 9.06 -21.78
C VAL A 53 -18.59 8.76 -20.28
N THR A 54 -19.64 9.06 -19.51
CA THR A 54 -19.75 8.62 -18.11
C THR A 54 -20.91 7.65 -17.94
N VAL A 55 -20.64 6.52 -17.29
CA VAL A 55 -21.63 5.51 -16.95
C VAL A 55 -22.14 5.74 -15.53
N PHE A 56 -23.45 5.92 -15.37
CA PHE A 56 -24.14 6.07 -14.10
C PHE A 56 -25.02 4.83 -13.82
N PRO A 57 -24.83 4.15 -12.68
CA PRO A 57 -25.76 3.15 -12.22
C PRO A 57 -26.99 3.85 -11.62
N VAL A 58 -28.17 3.33 -11.92
CA VAL A 58 -29.46 3.79 -11.42
C VAL A 58 -30.01 2.73 -10.49
N ASP A 59 -30.39 3.13 -9.28
CA ASP A 59 -30.94 2.24 -8.25
C ASP A 59 -32.12 1.41 -8.80
N ASP A 60 -32.12 0.10 -8.52
CA ASP A 60 -33.24 -0.77 -8.90
C ASP A 60 -34.52 -0.31 -8.17
N GLY A 61 -35.61 -0.14 -8.92
CA GLY A 61 -36.88 0.40 -8.42
C GLY A 61 -37.05 1.91 -8.52
N ARG A 62 -36.10 2.64 -9.11
CA ARG A 62 -36.29 4.05 -9.48
C ARG A 62 -37.00 4.16 -10.84
N ASP A 63 -38.20 4.73 -10.86
CA ASP A 63 -39.01 4.87 -12.07
C ASP A 63 -38.53 5.99 -13.02
N SER A 64 -37.95 7.07 -12.46
CA SER A 64 -37.47 8.20 -13.25
C SER A 64 -36.23 8.86 -12.66
N ILE A 65 -35.35 9.32 -13.55
CA ILE A 65 -34.21 10.18 -13.25
C ILE A 65 -34.68 11.63 -13.28
N GLU A 66 -34.78 12.21 -12.09
CA GLU A 66 -35.12 13.61 -11.87
C GLU A 66 -33.86 14.48 -11.76
N THR A 67 -34.05 15.79 -11.95
CA THR A 67 -32.95 16.77 -11.95
C THR A 67 -32.14 16.75 -10.66
N ASP A 68 -32.81 16.63 -9.50
CA ASP A 68 -32.14 16.64 -8.19
C ASP A 68 -31.24 15.41 -8.03
N TRP A 69 -31.76 14.22 -8.33
CA TRP A 69 -30.96 12.98 -8.27
C TRP A 69 -29.78 13.03 -9.23
N LEU A 70 -29.96 13.59 -10.43
CA LEU A 70 -28.88 13.70 -11.41
C LEU A 70 -27.75 14.59 -10.88
N ARG A 71 -28.10 15.78 -10.34
CA ARG A 71 -27.11 16.70 -9.77
C ARG A 71 -26.42 16.11 -8.55
N GLU A 72 -27.17 15.46 -7.66
CA GLU A 72 -26.62 14.74 -6.51
C GLU A 72 -25.66 13.62 -6.96
N SER A 73 -26.02 12.86 -8.00
CA SER A 73 -25.18 11.77 -8.51
C SER A 73 -23.88 12.29 -9.14
N ILE A 74 -23.95 13.35 -9.94
CA ILE A 74 -22.77 14.01 -10.52
C ILE A 74 -21.88 14.59 -9.41
N ALA A 75 -22.48 15.28 -8.44
CA ALA A 75 -21.74 15.85 -7.30
C ALA A 75 -21.06 14.77 -6.47
N LYS A 76 -21.75 13.65 -6.21
CA LYS A 76 -21.20 12.51 -5.49
C LYS A 76 -20.05 11.87 -6.27
N PHE A 77 -20.14 11.71 -7.58
CA PHE A 77 -19.03 11.23 -8.41
C PHE A 77 -17.81 12.17 -8.32
N SER A 78 -18.01 13.48 -8.41
CA SER A 78 -16.93 14.47 -8.26
C SER A 78 -16.31 14.50 -6.86
N GLN A 79 -17.07 14.15 -5.83
CA GLN A 79 -16.58 14.07 -4.45
C GLN A 79 -15.79 12.79 -4.18
N ASP A 80 -16.27 11.66 -4.68
CA ASP A 80 -15.75 10.34 -4.36
C ASP A 80 -14.66 9.84 -5.31
N ASP A 81 -14.50 10.48 -6.48
CA ASP A 81 -13.56 10.04 -7.50
C ASP A 81 -12.73 11.19 -8.05
N ASP A 82 -11.43 11.14 -7.77
CA ASP A 82 -10.41 12.08 -8.22
C ASP A 82 -10.01 11.92 -9.69
N VAL A 83 -10.56 10.90 -10.37
CA VAL A 83 -10.45 10.70 -11.82
C VAL A 83 -11.58 11.41 -12.56
N PHE A 84 -12.83 11.24 -12.11
CA PHE A 84 -14.00 11.85 -12.75
C PHE A 84 -13.95 13.39 -12.75
N CYS A 85 -14.32 13.98 -13.88
CA CYS A 85 -14.60 15.40 -14.01
C CYS A 85 -15.76 15.61 -14.99
N THR A 86 -16.41 16.77 -14.93
CA THR A 86 -17.61 17.07 -15.73
C THR A 86 -17.36 17.09 -17.23
N ASP A 87 -16.12 17.25 -17.69
CA ASP A 87 -15.75 17.16 -19.10
C ASP A 87 -16.03 15.77 -19.70
N PHE A 88 -16.10 14.72 -18.85
CA PHE A 88 -16.48 13.36 -19.26
C PHE A 88 -17.98 13.16 -19.47
N LEU A 89 -18.80 14.20 -19.25
CA LEU A 89 -20.25 14.16 -19.46
C LEU A 89 -20.67 14.50 -20.90
N SER A 90 -19.73 14.54 -21.85
CA SER A 90 -20.03 14.73 -23.28
C SER A 90 -20.99 13.67 -23.82
N GLY A 91 -20.92 12.44 -23.29
CA GLY A 91 -21.95 11.41 -23.39
C GLY A 91 -22.26 10.80 -22.02
N VAL A 92 -23.49 10.34 -21.83
CA VAL A 92 -23.96 9.77 -20.57
C VAL A 92 -24.68 8.46 -20.83
N ILE A 93 -24.34 7.43 -20.07
CA ILE A 93 -25.00 6.12 -20.13
C ILE A 93 -25.58 5.82 -18.76
N PHE A 94 -26.89 5.68 -18.69
CA PHE A 94 -27.57 5.22 -17.47
C PHE A 94 -27.77 3.71 -17.54
N THR A 95 -27.47 3.00 -16.46
CA THR A 95 -27.60 1.54 -16.40
C THR A 95 -28.48 1.12 -15.22
N SER A 96 -29.38 0.16 -15.42
CA SER A 96 -30.23 -0.39 -14.35
C SER A 96 -30.61 -1.84 -14.62
N SER A 97 -31.08 -2.56 -13.60
CA SER A 97 -31.71 -3.89 -13.80
C SER A 97 -33.19 -3.78 -14.13
N THR A 98 -33.82 -2.66 -13.77
CA THR A 98 -35.25 -2.39 -13.98
C THR A 98 -35.47 -1.25 -14.96
N ALA A 99 -36.64 -1.20 -15.62
CA ALA A 99 -36.96 -0.11 -16.52
C ALA A 99 -37.07 1.22 -15.76
N PHE A 100 -36.56 2.29 -16.37
CA PHE A 100 -36.62 3.66 -15.85
C PHE A 100 -36.76 4.64 -17.03
N SER A 101 -37.09 5.89 -16.70
CA SER A 101 -37.17 7.00 -17.65
C SER A 101 -36.23 8.13 -17.25
N LEU A 102 -35.94 9.04 -18.18
CA LEU A 102 -35.26 10.30 -17.92
C LEU A 102 -36.27 11.44 -18.07
N SER A 103 -36.44 12.26 -17.04
CA SER A 103 -37.29 13.45 -17.12
C SER A 103 -36.75 14.45 -18.15
N THR A 104 -37.65 15.18 -18.83
CA THR A 104 -37.26 16.20 -19.81
C THR A 104 -36.33 17.25 -19.20
N ALA A 105 -36.63 17.69 -17.97
CA ALA A 105 -35.82 18.67 -17.25
C ALA A 105 -34.40 18.16 -16.97
N ALA A 106 -34.24 16.89 -16.55
CA ALA A 106 -32.91 16.31 -16.33
C ALA A 106 -32.12 16.19 -17.65
N GLY A 107 -32.79 15.83 -18.75
CA GLY A 107 -32.19 15.83 -20.09
C GLY A 107 -31.73 17.21 -20.55
N GLU A 108 -32.53 18.26 -20.30
CA GLU A 108 -32.17 19.65 -20.59
C GLU A 108 -30.97 20.12 -19.76
N VAL A 109 -30.87 19.73 -18.48
CA VAL A 109 -29.71 20.01 -17.63
C VAL A 109 -28.43 19.39 -18.20
N LEU A 110 -28.47 18.11 -18.60
CA LEU A 110 -27.33 17.45 -19.26
C LEU A 110 -26.84 18.21 -20.49
N GLN A 111 -27.76 18.61 -21.36
CA GLN A 111 -27.42 19.30 -22.60
C GLN A 111 -26.92 20.74 -22.35
N SER A 112 -27.63 21.50 -21.52
CA SER A 112 -27.38 22.95 -21.35
C SER A 112 -26.21 23.26 -20.42
N GLU A 113 -26.03 22.49 -19.35
CA GLU A 113 -25.00 22.75 -18.34
C GLU A 113 -23.70 21.97 -18.59
N TYR A 114 -23.82 20.75 -19.12
CA TYR A 114 -22.67 19.84 -19.29
C TYR A 114 -22.33 19.57 -20.75
N GLY A 115 -23.09 20.12 -21.70
CA GLY A 115 -22.84 19.96 -23.14
C GLY A 115 -23.00 18.51 -23.62
N THR A 116 -23.79 17.69 -22.91
CA THR A 116 -24.04 16.29 -23.26
C THR A 116 -24.72 16.18 -24.62
N ARG A 117 -24.14 15.40 -25.52
CA ARG A 117 -24.62 15.19 -26.90
C ARG A 117 -25.25 13.83 -27.12
N MET A 118 -24.95 12.88 -26.24
CA MET A 118 -25.43 11.51 -26.31
C MET A 118 -25.90 11.07 -24.93
N ILE A 119 -27.11 10.52 -24.87
CA ILE A 119 -27.69 9.92 -23.68
C ILE A 119 -28.20 8.54 -24.07
N GLU A 120 -27.68 7.50 -23.41
CA GLU A 120 -28.07 6.12 -23.61
C GLU A 120 -28.61 5.52 -22.31
N MET A 121 -29.57 4.61 -22.41
CA MET A 121 -30.15 3.91 -21.27
C MET A 121 -30.08 2.40 -21.51
N ILE A 122 -29.37 1.68 -20.65
CA ILE A 122 -29.17 0.24 -20.72
C ILE A 122 -29.89 -0.41 -19.55
N VAL A 123 -30.95 -1.15 -19.85
CA VAL A 123 -31.71 -1.91 -18.85
C VAL A 123 -31.40 -3.38 -19.07
N SER A 124 -30.65 -4.00 -18.14
CA SER A 124 -30.40 -5.44 -18.15
C SER A 124 -30.29 -6.01 -16.74
N PRO A 125 -30.96 -7.14 -16.44
CA PRO A 125 -30.82 -7.83 -15.17
C PRO A 125 -29.45 -8.50 -15.01
N LYS A 126 -28.69 -8.69 -16.09
CA LYS A 126 -27.36 -9.31 -16.02
C LYS A 126 -26.29 -8.23 -15.90
N SER A 127 -25.49 -8.32 -14.83
CA SER A 127 -24.37 -7.39 -14.63
C SER A 127 -23.38 -7.42 -15.78
N SER A 128 -23.15 -8.56 -16.44
CA SER A 128 -22.23 -8.72 -17.57
C SER A 128 -22.60 -7.92 -18.83
N GLU A 129 -23.88 -7.57 -18.98
CA GLU A 129 -24.39 -6.80 -20.12
C GLU A 129 -24.36 -5.28 -19.87
N LYS A 130 -23.96 -4.87 -18.66
CA LYS A 130 -23.83 -3.45 -18.27
C LYS A 130 -22.34 -3.08 -18.16
N PRO A 131 -21.91 -1.94 -18.70
CA PRO A 131 -20.58 -1.41 -18.40
C PRO A 131 -20.49 -1.06 -16.90
N GLU A 132 -19.27 -1.10 -16.36
CA GLU A 132 -19.05 -0.66 -14.97
C GLU A 132 -19.27 0.86 -14.85
N PRO A 133 -19.64 1.38 -13.67
CA PRO A 133 -19.73 2.83 -13.46
C PRO A 133 -18.38 3.54 -13.62
N GLY A 134 -18.44 4.78 -14.11
CA GLY A 134 -17.27 5.68 -14.17
C GLY A 134 -17.03 6.32 -15.54
N PRO A 135 -15.92 7.05 -15.69
CA PRO A 135 -15.56 7.73 -16.92
C PRO A 135 -14.86 6.79 -17.93
N TYR A 136 -15.23 6.96 -19.20
CA TYR A 136 -14.74 6.19 -20.32
C TYR A 136 -14.34 7.07 -21.50
N TYR A 137 -13.33 6.61 -22.22
CA TYR A 137 -12.98 7.09 -23.55
C TYR A 137 -13.58 6.15 -24.59
N VAL A 138 -14.20 6.70 -25.62
CA VAL A 138 -14.80 5.93 -26.72
C VAL A 138 -13.90 5.99 -27.95
N CYS A 139 -13.49 4.83 -28.44
CA CYS A 139 -12.72 4.72 -29.68
C CYS A 139 -13.23 3.56 -30.51
N GLN A 140 -13.57 3.79 -31.78
CA GLN A 140 -14.03 2.75 -32.71
C GLN A 140 -15.23 1.93 -32.17
N GLY A 141 -16.12 2.56 -31.40
CA GLY A 141 -17.25 1.88 -30.77
C GLY A 141 -16.85 0.93 -29.65
N GLN A 142 -15.71 1.15 -28.99
CA GLN A 142 -15.28 0.43 -27.79
C GLN A 142 -15.07 1.40 -26.63
N LEU A 143 -15.35 0.93 -25.42
CA LEU A 143 -15.11 1.66 -24.18
C LEU A 143 -13.73 1.36 -23.63
N PHE A 144 -13.01 2.41 -23.26
CA PHE A 144 -11.71 2.34 -22.59
C PHE A 144 -11.85 3.04 -21.24
N HIS A 145 -11.46 2.37 -20.16
CA HIS A 145 -11.41 2.98 -18.84
C HIS A 145 -10.45 4.16 -18.84
N ILE A 146 -10.89 5.28 -18.27
CA ILE A 146 -10.04 6.44 -18.06
C ILE A 146 -9.33 6.30 -16.72
N TRP A 147 -8.01 6.42 -16.75
CA TRP A 147 -7.15 6.43 -15.58
C TRP A 147 -6.41 7.74 -15.56
N LYS A 148 -6.31 8.36 -14.39
CA LYS A 148 -5.56 9.60 -14.21
C LYS A 148 -4.09 9.29 -13.99
N LEU A 149 -3.21 10.05 -14.62
CA LEU A 149 -1.77 9.92 -14.46
C LEU A 149 -1.31 10.95 -13.42
N TYR A 150 -0.85 10.47 -12.28
CA TYR A 150 -0.21 11.28 -11.24
C TYR A 150 1.31 11.16 -11.33
N ASP A 151 2.02 12.21 -10.94
CA ASP A 151 3.48 12.16 -10.80
C ASP A 151 3.87 11.72 -9.38
N ASP A 152 4.79 10.78 -9.28
CA ASP A 152 5.43 10.37 -8.02
C ASP A 152 6.50 11.40 -7.62
N THR A 153 6.06 12.56 -7.15
CA THR A 153 6.93 13.71 -6.79
C THR A 153 7.89 13.43 -5.64
N GLN A 154 7.58 12.47 -4.78
CA GLN A 154 8.42 12.04 -3.65
C GLN A 154 9.29 10.82 -3.96
N GLY A 155 9.20 10.26 -5.18
CA GLY A 155 9.99 9.10 -5.59
C GLY A 155 9.73 7.86 -4.73
N ALA A 156 8.50 7.64 -4.28
CA ALA A 156 8.09 6.51 -3.45
C ALA A 156 8.02 5.19 -4.23
N PHE A 157 7.69 5.25 -5.52
CA PHE A 157 7.52 4.12 -6.41
C PHE A 157 8.82 3.75 -7.12
N LEU A 158 9.00 2.45 -7.34
CA LEU A 158 10.00 1.93 -8.25
C LEU A 158 9.41 1.69 -9.65
N THR A 159 8.14 1.28 -9.71
CA THR A 159 7.45 0.99 -10.98
C THR A 159 5.96 1.27 -10.83
N GLY A 160 5.41 2.14 -11.69
CA GLY A 160 3.97 2.25 -11.91
C GLY A 160 3.46 1.09 -12.76
N LEU A 161 2.23 0.63 -12.48
CA LEU A 161 1.65 -0.56 -13.13
C LEU A 161 0.32 -0.23 -13.81
N VAL A 162 0.04 -0.97 -14.88
CA VAL A 162 -1.23 -0.98 -15.61
C VAL A 162 -1.62 -2.43 -15.96
N PRO A 163 -2.89 -2.71 -16.31
CA PRO A 163 -3.28 -4.01 -16.83
C PRO A 163 -2.53 -4.32 -18.13
N ALA A 164 -2.07 -5.56 -18.28
CA ALA A 164 -1.47 -6.05 -19.52
C ALA A 164 -2.55 -6.40 -20.57
N GLU A 165 -2.14 -6.63 -21.82
CA GLU A 165 -3.05 -6.99 -22.94
C GLU A 165 -3.76 -8.35 -22.73
N GLU A 166 -3.17 -9.26 -21.95
CA GLU A 166 -3.75 -10.55 -21.57
C GLU A 166 -4.41 -10.45 -20.18
N ASP A 167 -5.72 -10.72 -20.11
CA ASP A 167 -6.54 -10.54 -18.91
C ASP A 167 -5.92 -11.16 -17.64
N SER A 168 -5.96 -10.39 -16.54
CA SER A 168 -5.47 -10.60 -15.17
C SER A 168 -4.00 -10.27 -14.85
N LYS A 169 -3.14 -10.02 -15.84
CA LYS A 169 -1.72 -9.66 -15.61
C LYS A 169 -1.51 -8.14 -15.50
N LEU A 170 -0.42 -7.74 -14.84
CA LEU A 170 0.04 -6.36 -14.79
C LEU A 170 1.31 -6.19 -15.63
N SER A 171 1.46 -5.02 -16.23
CA SER A 171 2.66 -4.58 -16.94
C SER A 171 3.14 -3.25 -16.38
N LYS A 172 4.42 -2.93 -16.65
CA LYS A 172 4.99 -1.64 -16.31
C LYS A 172 4.32 -0.54 -17.14
N LEU A 173 3.96 0.56 -16.48
CA LEU A 173 3.57 1.79 -17.16
C LEU A 173 4.79 2.43 -17.80
N GLU A 174 4.76 2.62 -19.12
CA GLU A 174 5.83 3.22 -19.91
C GLU A 174 5.55 4.70 -20.25
N ILE A 175 4.96 5.43 -19.31
CA ILE A 175 4.71 6.87 -19.41
C ILE A 175 5.53 7.59 -18.34
N ALA A 176 6.33 8.57 -18.77
CA ALA A 176 7.13 9.41 -17.89
C ALA A 176 6.28 10.50 -17.20
N GLY A 177 6.72 10.94 -16.02
CA GLY A 177 6.15 12.10 -15.35
C GLY A 177 6.48 13.42 -16.04
N GLU A 178 5.80 14.49 -15.63
CA GLU A 178 6.07 15.85 -16.12
C GLU A 178 7.25 16.49 -15.37
N GLY A 179 7.43 16.16 -14.10
CA GLY A 179 8.56 16.62 -13.30
C GLY A 179 9.89 15.98 -13.69
N LEU A 180 10.99 16.69 -13.45
CA LEU A 180 12.35 16.16 -13.59
C LEU A 180 12.50 14.90 -12.73
N GLU A 181 12.87 13.78 -13.35
CA GLU A 181 13.07 12.47 -12.70
C GLU A 181 11.83 11.86 -12.02
N THR A 182 10.62 12.34 -12.35
CA THR A 182 9.38 11.77 -11.82
C THR A 182 8.88 10.59 -12.65
N THR A 183 8.34 9.58 -11.97
CA THR A 183 7.63 8.45 -12.58
C THR A 183 6.14 8.72 -12.53
N SER A 184 5.41 8.42 -13.60
CA SER A 184 3.95 8.48 -13.56
C SER A 184 3.36 7.22 -12.96
N ILE A 185 2.25 7.39 -12.24
CA ILE A 185 1.41 6.33 -11.70
C ILE A 185 0.03 6.49 -12.30
N ALA A 186 -0.44 5.45 -13.00
CA ALA A 186 -1.80 5.40 -13.51
C ALA A 186 -2.75 4.98 -12.40
N VAL A 187 -3.77 5.78 -12.16
CA VAL A 187 -4.73 5.62 -11.07
C VAL A 187 -6.12 5.44 -11.66
N PRO A 188 -6.78 4.29 -11.46
CA PRO A 188 -8.13 4.03 -11.99
C PRO A 188 -9.21 4.74 -11.19
N SER A 189 -10.36 5.04 -11.80
CA SER A 189 -11.53 5.59 -11.10
C SER A 189 -11.98 4.72 -9.91
N ARG A 190 -12.39 5.37 -8.81
CA ARG A 190 -12.97 4.75 -7.60
C ARG A 190 -14.41 4.31 -7.77
N LEU A 191 -15.06 4.72 -8.86
CA LEU A 191 -16.51 4.53 -9.07
C LEU A 191 -16.90 3.08 -9.34
N LYS A 192 -15.95 2.15 -9.46
CA LYS A 192 -16.21 0.72 -9.65
C LYS A 192 -17.08 0.14 -8.53
N VAL A 193 -18.38 0.03 -8.85
CA VAL A 193 -19.47 -0.84 -8.35
C VAL A 193 -19.79 -0.84 -6.84
N PHE A 194 -18.84 -0.75 -5.91
CA PHE A 194 -19.17 -1.02 -4.49
C PHE A 194 -19.90 0.10 -3.76
N ARG A 195 -19.63 1.36 -4.07
CA ARG A 195 -20.24 2.49 -3.34
C ARG A 195 -21.65 2.87 -3.82
N TYR A 196 -22.11 2.31 -4.95
CA TYR A 196 -23.27 2.83 -5.68
C TYR A 196 -24.29 1.78 -6.12
N THR A 197 -24.02 0.48 -5.91
CA THR A 197 -24.99 -0.58 -6.21
C THR A 197 -25.03 -1.60 -5.08
N PRO A 198 -26.15 -1.73 -4.34
CA PRO A 198 -26.36 -2.83 -3.43
C PRO A 198 -26.24 -4.17 -4.18
N ASN A 199 -25.45 -5.11 -3.67
CA ASN A 199 -25.30 -6.50 -4.13
C ASN A 199 -24.59 -6.76 -5.49
N ALA A 200 -24.10 -5.75 -6.21
CA ALA A 200 -23.31 -5.98 -7.44
C ALA A 200 -21.85 -6.43 -7.18
N GLY A 201 -21.48 -6.58 -5.90
CA GLY A 201 -20.13 -6.79 -5.39
C GLY A 201 -19.96 -8.03 -4.48
N GLU A 202 -20.71 -9.11 -4.70
CA GLU A 202 -20.43 -10.34 -3.96
C GLU A 202 -18.98 -10.81 -4.21
N GLY A 203 -18.15 -10.84 -3.16
CA GLY A 203 -16.78 -11.36 -3.20
C GLY A 203 -15.63 -10.37 -3.49
N LYS A 204 -15.89 -9.08 -3.79
CA LYS A 204 -14.85 -8.07 -4.08
C LYS A 204 -14.80 -6.86 -3.13
N PRO A 205 -14.79 -7.04 -1.79
CA PRO A 205 -14.96 -5.96 -0.82
C PRO A 205 -13.93 -4.81 -0.89
N LEU A 206 -12.82 -5.00 -1.61
CA LEU A 206 -11.79 -4.00 -1.83
C LEU A 206 -11.85 -3.37 -3.23
N ALA A 207 -12.93 -3.52 -4.00
CA ALA A 207 -13.04 -2.83 -5.28
C ALA A 207 -13.04 -1.31 -5.09
N GLY A 208 -12.29 -0.61 -5.94
CA GLY A 208 -12.05 0.83 -5.83
C GLY A 208 -10.94 1.21 -4.84
N TRP A 209 -10.44 0.25 -4.04
CA TRP A 209 -9.22 0.45 -3.26
C TRP A 209 -8.00 0.41 -4.15
N ARG A 210 -7.10 1.35 -3.93
CA ARG A 210 -5.85 1.52 -4.67
C ARG A 210 -4.70 1.31 -3.71
N ILE A 211 -3.89 0.30 -3.98
CA ILE A 211 -2.80 -0.13 -3.11
C ILE A 211 -1.44 -0.01 -3.80
N ALA A 212 -0.43 0.32 -3.01
CA ALA A 212 0.97 0.25 -3.42
C ALA A 212 1.64 -0.95 -2.74
N VAL A 213 2.59 -1.61 -3.39
CA VAL A 213 3.18 -2.86 -2.87
C VAL A 213 4.70 -2.76 -2.80
N LYS A 214 5.31 -2.95 -1.63
CA LYS A 214 6.77 -2.96 -1.49
C LYS A 214 7.41 -3.96 -2.46
N ASP A 215 8.51 -3.54 -3.11
CA ASP A 215 9.25 -4.33 -4.11
C ASP A 215 10.10 -5.48 -3.51
N ILE A 216 9.46 -6.21 -2.59
CA ILE A 216 9.90 -7.46 -1.98
C ILE A 216 8.84 -8.56 -2.12
N PHE A 217 7.61 -8.16 -2.48
CA PHE A 217 6.52 -9.06 -2.84
C PHE A 217 6.49 -9.20 -4.36
N GLN A 218 6.52 -10.44 -4.84
CA GLN A 218 6.41 -10.71 -6.26
C GLN A 218 5.03 -10.30 -6.80
N VAL A 219 5.03 -9.71 -7.99
CA VAL A 219 3.82 -9.40 -8.77
C VAL A 219 3.98 -10.05 -10.13
N GLU A 220 3.02 -10.87 -10.53
CA GLU A 220 3.06 -11.61 -11.80
C GLU A 220 3.35 -10.68 -12.98
N GLY A 221 4.33 -11.05 -13.82
CA GLY A 221 4.75 -10.26 -14.99
C GLY A 221 5.74 -9.13 -14.68
N ILE A 222 6.03 -8.86 -13.41
CA ILE A 222 6.92 -7.77 -12.97
C ILE A 222 8.21 -8.33 -12.37
N LYS A 223 9.35 -7.67 -12.65
CA LYS A 223 10.63 -8.02 -12.03
C LYS A 223 10.68 -7.42 -10.62
N THR A 224 10.99 -8.24 -9.62
CA THR A 224 11.30 -7.77 -8.26
C THR A 224 12.77 -7.41 -8.18
N SER A 225 13.11 -6.25 -7.62
CA SER A 225 14.49 -5.77 -7.50
C SER A 225 15.05 -5.85 -6.09
N VAL A 226 14.21 -5.88 -5.05
CA VAL A 226 14.61 -5.67 -3.64
C VAL A 226 15.50 -4.42 -3.45
N CYS A 227 15.24 -3.38 -4.26
CA CYS A 227 16.06 -2.18 -4.41
C CYS A 227 17.55 -2.44 -4.69
N ASN A 228 17.85 -3.50 -5.45
CA ASN A 228 19.20 -3.80 -5.92
C ASN A 228 19.23 -4.12 -7.42
N ARG A 229 20.15 -3.49 -8.16
CA ARG A 229 20.26 -3.68 -9.61
C ARG A 229 20.74 -5.08 -9.99
N ALA A 230 21.66 -5.66 -9.21
CA ALA A 230 22.18 -7.00 -9.49
C ALA A 230 21.08 -8.08 -9.35
N TYR A 231 20.22 -7.97 -8.33
CA TYR A 231 19.05 -8.85 -8.17
C TYR A 231 18.05 -8.68 -9.32
N HIS A 232 17.72 -7.42 -9.66
CA HIS A 232 16.85 -7.10 -10.78
C HIS A 232 17.36 -7.66 -12.12
N ASP A 233 18.65 -7.55 -12.42
CA ASP A 233 19.22 -7.97 -13.71
C ASP A 233 19.37 -9.49 -13.84
N LEU A 234 19.47 -10.18 -12.71
CA LEU A 234 19.65 -11.62 -12.66
C LEU A 234 18.37 -12.38 -13.01
N TYR A 235 17.30 -12.11 -12.26
CA TYR A 235 16.07 -12.89 -12.29
C TYR A 235 15.07 -12.37 -13.33
N PRO A 236 14.27 -13.24 -13.97
CA PRO A 236 13.21 -12.84 -14.89
C PRO A 236 12.01 -12.22 -14.13
N PRO A 237 11.01 -11.67 -14.84
CA PRO A 237 9.74 -11.30 -14.23
C PRO A 237 9.11 -12.45 -13.45
N ALA A 238 8.42 -12.14 -12.36
CA ALA A 238 7.83 -13.16 -11.50
C ALA A 238 6.72 -13.93 -12.24
N LEU A 239 6.70 -15.25 -12.05
CA LEU A 239 5.70 -16.13 -12.65
C LEU A 239 4.34 -16.09 -11.94
N LYS A 240 4.31 -15.62 -10.68
CA LYS A 240 3.11 -15.55 -9.85
C LYS A 240 3.20 -14.34 -8.93
N THR A 241 2.04 -13.78 -8.62
CA THR A 241 1.87 -12.79 -7.56
C THR A 241 2.01 -13.47 -6.20
N ALA A 242 2.63 -12.78 -5.24
CA ALA A 242 2.77 -13.23 -3.86
C ALA A 242 1.39 -13.50 -3.25
N ALA A 243 1.26 -14.58 -2.47
CA ALA A 243 -0.03 -15.07 -1.99
C ALA A 243 -0.82 -14.01 -1.19
N CYS A 244 -0.12 -13.22 -0.37
CA CYS A 244 -0.75 -12.13 0.38
C CYS A 244 -1.29 -10.99 -0.50
N ILE A 245 -0.61 -10.69 -1.61
CA ILE A 245 -1.02 -9.68 -2.58
C ILE A 245 -2.16 -10.23 -3.46
N GLU A 246 -2.11 -11.51 -3.77
CA GLU A 246 -3.15 -12.19 -4.55
C GLU A 246 -4.52 -12.16 -3.85
N ILE A 247 -4.55 -12.32 -2.52
CA ILE A 247 -5.79 -12.18 -1.73
C ILE A 247 -6.43 -10.80 -1.95
N LEU A 248 -5.62 -9.74 -1.95
CA LEU A 248 -6.10 -8.37 -2.17
C LEU A 248 -6.63 -8.20 -3.60
N ARG A 249 -5.91 -8.70 -4.60
CA ARG A 249 -6.31 -8.68 -6.02
C ARG A 249 -7.65 -9.40 -6.23
N GLN A 250 -7.82 -10.58 -5.65
CA GLN A 250 -9.06 -11.36 -5.72
C GLN A 250 -10.24 -10.65 -5.06
N LYS A 251 -9.98 -9.93 -3.96
CA LYS A 251 -10.97 -9.08 -3.29
C LYS A 251 -11.19 -7.74 -4.00
N GLY A 252 -10.60 -7.51 -5.18
CA GLY A 252 -10.88 -6.35 -6.04
C GLY A 252 -9.96 -5.14 -5.84
N ALA A 253 -8.96 -5.21 -4.96
CA ALA A 253 -8.00 -4.12 -4.80
C ALA A 253 -7.15 -3.95 -6.05
N HIS A 254 -6.85 -2.70 -6.39
CA HIS A 254 -6.04 -2.37 -7.55
C HIS A 254 -4.59 -2.04 -7.15
N ILE A 255 -3.61 -2.71 -7.76
CA ILE A 255 -2.19 -2.51 -7.49
C ILE A 255 -1.65 -1.42 -8.41
N LEU A 256 -1.37 -0.25 -7.85
CA LEU A 256 -0.87 0.92 -8.58
C LEU A 256 0.58 0.79 -9.03
N GLY A 257 1.38 0.05 -8.27
CA GLY A 257 2.82 0.03 -8.47
C GLY A 257 3.59 -0.68 -7.37
N THR A 258 4.87 -0.92 -7.63
CA THR A 258 5.82 -1.37 -6.62
C THR A 258 6.51 -0.18 -5.95
N THR A 259 6.67 -0.21 -4.63
CA THR A 259 7.32 0.86 -3.86
C THR A 259 8.76 0.52 -3.51
N LYS A 260 9.60 1.55 -3.43
CA LYS A 260 10.99 1.43 -2.99
C LYS A 260 11.10 0.92 -1.56
N LEU A 261 12.25 0.34 -1.26
CA LEU A 261 12.66 -0.15 0.05
C LEU A 261 14.13 0.14 0.31
N ALA A 262 14.59 0.01 1.55
CA ALA A 262 16.01 -0.18 1.82
C ALA A 262 16.47 -1.50 1.18
N ALA A 263 17.62 -1.50 0.51
CA ALA A 263 18.09 -2.63 -0.29
C ALA A 263 18.14 -3.92 0.54
N PHE A 264 17.61 -5.02 -0.02
CA PHE A 264 17.50 -6.33 0.66
C PHE A 264 16.75 -6.29 2.02
N ALA A 265 15.92 -5.26 2.24
CA ALA A 265 15.28 -5.00 3.53
C ALA A 265 16.23 -4.74 4.71
N ALA A 266 17.50 -4.42 4.43
CA ALA A 266 18.51 -4.08 5.43
C ALA A 266 18.25 -2.72 6.08
N THR A 267 19.06 -2.41 7.09
CA THR A 267 19.09 -1.09 7.72
C THR A 267 19.96 -0.17 6.86
N GLU A 268 19.33 0.74 6.12
CA GLU A 268 19.96 1.67 5.16
C GLU A 268 19.29 3.03 5.28
N GLU A 269 20.08 4.10 5.37
CA GLU A 269 19.61 5.50 5.37
C GLU A 269 19.80 6.15 3.99
N PRO A 270 19.16 7.30 3.70
CA PRO A 270 19.06 7.81 2.33
C PRO A 270 20.38 8.06 1.59
N ILE A 271 21.45 8.48 2.28
CA ILE A 271 22.78 8.66 1.67
C ILE A 271 23.48 7.34 1.31
N GLU A 272 23.02 6.23 1.86
CA GLU A 272 23.59 4.90 1.64
C GLU A 272 22.86 4.14 0.51
N CYS A 273 21.71 4.64 0.07
CA CYS A 273 20.94 4.09 -1.05
C CYS A 273 21.64 4.35 -2.41
N ILE A 274 22.50 3.43 -2.84
CA ILE A 274 23.33 3.61 -4.05
C ILE A 274 22.63 3.23 -5.36
N ASP A 275 21.79 2.19 -5.36
CA ASP A 275 21.17 1.66 -6.59
C ASP A 275 19.91 2.45 -6.98
N TYR A 276 19.09 2.80 -6.00
CA TYR A 276 17.87 3.57 -6.16
C TYR A 276 17.76 4.57 -5.02
N GLN A 277 17.67 5.86 -5.35
CA GLN A 277 17.58 6.91 -4.34
C GLN A 277 16.35 6.70 -3.42
N ALA A 278 16.56 6.85 -2.12
CA ALA A 278 15.49 6.79 -1.13
C ALA A 278 14.39 7.84 -1.42
N PRO A 279 13.13 7.51 -1.14
CA PRO A 279 12.01 8.45 -1.21
C PRO A 279 12.22 9.71 -0.34
N TRP A 280 11.48 10.76 -0.65
CA TRP A 280 11.46 12.02 0.11
C TRP A 280 10.32 11.99 1.12
N ASN A 281 10.64 12.10 2.41
CA ASN A 281 9.64 12.14 3.47
C ASN A 281 8.88 13.48 3.38
N PRO A 282 7.54 13.50 3.19
CA PRO A 282 6.78 14.73 3.03
C PRO A 282 6.60 15.51 4.34
N ARG A 283 7.04 14.96 5.47
CA ARG A 283 6.87 15.56 6.80
C ARG A 283 7.93 16.62 7.07
N ALA A 284 7.64 17.46 8.06
CA ALA A 284 8.50 18.55 8.51
C ALA A 284 8.90 19.47 7.34
N ASP A 285 10.19 19.55 7.04
CA ASP A 285 10.77 20.38 5.98
C ASP A 285 10.97 19.65 4.66
N GLY A 286 10.57 18.38 4.55
CA GLY A 286 10.76 17.56 3.36
C GLY A 286 12.13 16.86 3.28
N TYR A 287 13.01 17.05 4.27
CA TYR A 287 14.39 16.53 4.27
C TYR A 287 14.66 15.51 5.37
N GLN A 288 13.65 15.09 6.12
CA GLN A 288 13.82 13.97 7.06
C GLN A 288 14.00 12.64 6.33
N SER A 289 14.64 11.69 7.01
CA SER A 289 14.71 10.31 6.51
C SER A 289 13.29 9.71 6.44
N PRO A 290 12.95 8.94 5.39
CA PRO A 290 11.69 8.18 5.33
C PRO A 290 11.75 6.89 6.18
N ALA A 291 12.90 6.58 6.79
CA ALA A 291 13.22 5.32 7.45
C ALA A 291 13.12 4.10 6.53
N GLY A 292 13.72 2.99 6.96
CA GLY A 292 13.66 1.71 6.26
C GLY A 292 13.07 0.55 7.08
N SER A 293 12.80 -0.59 6.46
CA SER A 293 13.00 -0.82 5.03
C SER A 293 11.77 -0.56 4.16
N SER A 294 10.56 -0.38 4.68
CA SER A 294 9.37 -0.08 3.86
C SER A 294 9.23 1.43 3.54
N SER A 295 10.32 2.07 3.14
CA SER A 295 10.42 3.53 2.95
C SER A 295 9.38 4.07 1.97
N GLY A 296 9.29 3.47 0.77
CA GLY A 296 8.36 3.91 -0.26
C GLY A 296 6.90 3.68 0.13
N SER A 297 6.61 2.62 0.89
CA SER A 297 5.25 2.35 1.37
C SER A 297 4.77 3.43 2.35
N GLY A 298 5.63 3.81 3.31
CA GLY A 298 5.34 4.88 4.26
C GLY A 298 5.17 6.23 3.56
N VAL A 299 6.09 6.60 2.66
CA VAL A 299 6.03 7.86 1.91
C VAL A 299 4.82 7.93 0.99
N ALA A 300 4.47 6.85 0.29
CA ALA A 300 3.30 6.83 -0.59
C ALA A 300 2.00 7.16 0.18
N VAL A 301 1.81 6.55 1.35
CA VAL A 301 0.64 6.85 2.21
C VAL A 301 0.75 8.25 2.81
N ALA A 302 1.92 8.72 3.19
CA ALA A 302 2.05 10.08 3.73
C ALA A 302 1.82 11.19 2.69
N SER A 303 2.03 10.91 1.39
CA SER A 303 2.10 11.95 0.35
C SER A 303 0.91 11.98 -0.60
N TYR A 304 0.28 10.84 -0.87
CA TYR A 304 -0.60 10.70 -2.03
C TYR A 304 -2.00 10.24 -1.67
N ASP A 305 -2.96 11.16 -1.62
CA ASP A 305 -4.37 10.86 -1.30
C ASP A 305 -5.03 9.83 -2.23
N TRP A 306 -4.46 9.63 -3.42
CA TRP A 306 -4.87 8.60 -4.37
C TRP A 306 -4.38 7.18 -4.04
N VAL A 307 -3.52 7.00 -3.04
CA VAL A 307 -3.13 5.69 -2.45
C VAL A 307 -3.92 5.48 -1.17
N ASP A 308 -4.75 4.43 -1.07
CA ASP A 308 -5.53 4.17 0.14
C ASP A 308 -4.68 3.53 1.24
N VAL A 309 -3.92 2.50 0.85
CA VAL A 309 -3.04 1.72 1.73
C VAL A 309 -1.80 1.31 0.95
N ALA A 310 -0.65 1.23 1.62
CA ALA A 310 0.55 0.61 1.05
C ALA A 310 0.92 -0.65 1.83
N ILE A 311 1.35 -1.69 1.13
CA ILE A 311 1.81 -2.96 1.69
C ILE A 311 3.32 -2.90 1.88
N GLY A 312 3.78 -3.22 3.08
CA GLY A 312 5.19 -3.35 3.41
C GLY A 312 5.49 -4.63 4.15
N SER A 313 6.65 -4.68 4.81
CA SER A 313 7.04 -5.82 5.64
C SER A 313 7.76 -5.37 6.90
N ASP A 314 7.66 -6.17 7.96
CA ASP A 314 8.28 -5.92 9.26
C ASP A 314 8.89 -7.20 9.84
N THR A 315 10.23 -7.20 9.88
CA THR A 315 11.04 -8.27 10.49
C THR A 315 11.51 -7.83 11.87
N SER A 316 12.17 -6.67 11.94
CA SER A 316 12.72 -6.07 13.16
C SER A 316 12.17 -4.66 13.45
N GLY A 317 11.23 -4.16 12.63
CA GLY A 317 10.75 -2.77 12.69
C GLY A 317 10.48 -2.14 11.33
N SER A 318 10.72 -2.85 10.23
CA SER A 318 10.65 -2.32 8.86
C SER A 318 9.27 -1.84 8.40
N GLY A 319 8.20 -2.11 9.14
CA GLY A 319 6.88 -1.52 8.96
C GLY A 319 6.65 -0.37 9.95
N ARG A 320 6.88 -0.65 11.24
CA ARG A 320 6.65 0.31 12.33
C ARG A 320 7.50 1.57 12.25
N ARG A 321 8.79 1.45 11.91
CA ARG A 321 9.73 2.58 11.84
C ARG A 321 9.39 3.55 10.69
N PRO A 322 9.18 3.12 9.43
CA PRO A 322 8.67 4.02 8.40
C PRO A 322 7.28 4.59 8.73
N GLY A 323 6.42 3.83 9.40
CA GLY A 323 5.08 4.32 9.77
C GLY A 323 5.21 5.49 10.74
N HIS A 324 6.04 5.30 11.75
CA HIS A 324 6.38 6.33 12.72
C HIS A 324 6.98 7.59 12.07
N TRP A 325 8.01 7.47 11.22
CA TRP A 325 8.75 8.63 10.69
C TRP A 325 7.99 9.41 9.62
N ASN A 326 7.12 8.75 8.86
CA ASN A 326 6.29 9.41 7.84
C ASN A 326 4.93 9.87 8.40
N GLY A 327 4.62 9.58 9.67
CA GLY A 327 3.35 9.97 10.30
C GLY A 327 2.15 9.15 9.80
N CYS A 328 2.35 7.86 9.56
CA CYS A 328 1.30 6.91 9.17
C CYS A 328 1.02 5.93 10.29
N PHE A 329 -0.19 5.35 10.28
CA PHE A 329 -0.44 4.12 11.03
C PHE A 329 0.20 2.96 10.27
N ALA A 330 1.00 2.15 10.96
CA ALA A 330 1.56 0.91 10.42
C ALA A 330 1.06 -0.28 11.24
N HIS A 331 0.43 -1.24 10.58
CA HIS A 331 -0.12 -2.42 11.22
C HIS A 331 0.73 -3.65 10.92
N ARG A 332 1.21 -4.31 11.97
CA ARG A 332 1.93 -5.58 11.92
C ARG A 332 1.03 -6.68 12.50
N PRO A 333 0.37 -7.52 11.67
CA PRO A 333 -0.45 -8.63 12.13
C PRO A 333 0.35 -9.67 12.92
N THR A 334 -0.39 -10.60 13.56
CA THR A 334 0.21 -11.78 14.18
C THR A 334 1.04 -12.58 13.16
N HIS A 335 2.23 -12.99 13.57
CA HIS A 335 3.13 -13.78 12.72
C HIS A 335 2.45 -15.09 12.27
N GLY A 336 2.60 -15.41 10.99
CA GLY A 336 2.03 -16.61 10.37
C GLY A 336 0.56 -16.52 9.92
N VAL A 337 -0.18 -15.45 10.25
CA VAL A 337 -1.58 -15.30 9.82
C VAL A 337 -1.70 -15.06 8.30
N ILE A 338 -0.78 -14.28 7.73
CA ILE A 338 -0.78 -13.94 6.31
C ILE A 338 0.22 -14.85 5.57
N PRO A 339 -0.16 -15.48 4.44
CA PRO A 339 0.74 -16.35 3.69
C PRO A 339 1.89 -15.56 3.03
N THR A 340 3.10 -16.11 3.06
CA THR A 340 4.33 -15.44 2.60
C THR A 340 4.93 -16.04 1.33
N ASN A 341 4.22 -16.93 0.63
CA ASN A 341 4.68 -17.44 -0.66
C ASN A 341 4.82 -16.27 -1.67
N GLY A 342 5.97 -16.16 -2.32
CA GLY A 342 6.30 -15.04 -3.23
C GLY A 342 6.76 -13.76 -2.53
N TYR A 343 6.90 -13.75 -1.20
CA TYR A 343 7.66 -12.75 -0.46
C TYR A 343 9.14 -13.20 -0.43
N ILE A 344 10.07 -12.35 -0.88
CA ILE A 344 11.51 -12.54 -0.68
C ILE A 344 11.86 -12.27 0.80
N PRO A 345 12.09 -13.29 1.63
CA PRO A 345 12.29 -13.10 3.06
C PRO A 345 13.63 -12.46 3.39
N SER A 346 13.72 -11.98 4.63
CA SER A 346 14.97 -11.61 5.29
C SER A 346 15.20 -12.58 6.46
N PHE A 347 14.23 -12.70 7.37
CA PHE A 347 14.25 -13.73 8.41
C PHE A 347 12.87 -14.34 8.60
N ARG A 348 12.63 -15.50 7.97
CA ARG A 348 11.31 -16.14 7.87
C ARG A 348 10.57 -16.29 9.21
N SER A 349 11.31 -16.56 10.30
CA SER A 349 10.74 -16.72 11.64
C SER A 349 10.15 -15.43 12.22
N PHE A 350 10.45 -14.27 11.63
CA PHE A 350 10.01 -12.95 12.09
C PHE A 350 9.36 -12.09 10.99
N ASP A 351 9.56 -12.43 9.72
CA ASP A 351 9.00 -11.72 8.57
C ASP A 351 7.46 -11.73 8.61
N VAL A 352 6.88 -10.53 8.61
CA VAL A 352 5.44 -10.32 8.58
C VAL A 352 5.09 -9.31 7.48
N PRO A 353 4.18 -9.64 6.54
CA PRO A 353 3.55 -8.65 5.68
C PRO A 353 2.77 -7.64 6.53
N THR A 354 2.99 -6.36 6.28
CA THR A 354 2.38 -5.25 7.02
C THR A 354 1.69 -4.29 6.07
N PHE A 355 0.94 -3.35 6.60
CA PHE A 355 0.35 -2.30 5.78
C PHE A 355 0.37 -0.94 6.49
N PHE A 356 0.26 0.11 5.69
CA PHE A 356 0.27 1.51 6.11
C PHE A 356 -1.06 2.17 5.75
N GLY A 357 -1.61 2.99 6.66
CA GLY A 357 -2.82 3.76 6.41
C GLY A 357 -2.80 5.12 7.11
N ARG A 358 -3.74 6.01 6.74
CA ARG A 358 -3.86 7.37 7.30
C ARG A 358 -4.76 7.47 8.53
N SER A 359 -5.62 6.48 8.74
CA SER A 359 -6.54 6.45 9.86
C SER A 359 -6.71 5.04 10.40
N VAL A 360 -7.05 4.93 11.68
CA VAL A 360 -7.36 3.64 12.32
C VAL A 360 -8.55 2.95 11.66
N ASP A 361 -9.56 3.71 11.22
CA ASP A 361 -10.75 3.16 10.56
C ASP A 361 -10.41 2.53 9.22
N THR A 362 -9.64 3.23 8.37
CA THR A 362 -9.13 2.67 7.11
C THR A 362 -8.31 1.40 7.36
N CYS A 363 -7.44 1.42 8.38
CA CYS A 363 -6.64 0.27 8.74
C CYS A 363 -7.51 -0.92 9.19
N LYS A 364 -8.55 -0.68 9.98
CA LYS A 364 -9.49 -1.70 10.47
C LYS A 364 -10.30 -2.32 9.32
N GLU A 365 -10.83 -1.50 8.43
CA GLU A 365 -11.58 -1.96 7.25
C GLU A 365 -10.68 -2.80 6.35
N PHE A 366 -9.48 -2.30 6.04
CA PHE A 366 -8.52 -3.02 5.23
C PHE A 366 -8.10 -4.36 5.85
N ALA A 367 -7.78 -4.40 7.15
CA ALA A 367 -7.43 -5.63 7.87
C ALA A 367 -8.58 -6.66 7.90
N THR A 368 -9.82 -6.16 8.00
CA THR A 368 -11.04 -6.99 7.96
C THR A 368 -11.08 -7.79 6.66
N HIS A 369 -10.80 -7.14 5.54
CA HIS A 369 -10.83 -7.80 4.25
C HIS A 369 -9.55 -8.55 3.90
N TRP A 370 -8.38 -8.12 4.38
CA TRP A 370 -7.11 -8.76 4.01
C TRP A 370 -6.91 -10.12 4.66
N TYR A 371 -7.16 -10.25 5.98
CA TYR A 371 -6.78 -11.47 6.71
C TYR A 371 -7.74 -11.91 7.81
N SER A 372 -8.88 -11.24 8.05
CA SER A 372 -9.77 -11.66 9.14
C SER A 372 -10.42 -13.02 8.91
N ASP A 373 -10.67 -13.40 7.65
CA ASP A 373 -11.11 -14.75 7.28
C ASP A 373 -10.07 -15.84 7.61
N LEU A 374 -8.83 -15.45 7.90
CA LEU A 374 -7.71 -16.34 8.27
C LEU A 374 -7.54 -16.48 9.78
N LEU A 375 -8.25 -15.68 10.58
CA LEU A 375 -8.19 -15.73 12.03
C LEU A 375 -9.19 -16.76 12.58
N PRO A 376 -8.86 -17.47 13.68
CA PRO A 376 -9.86 -18.21 14.44
C PRO A 376 -10.94 -17.24 14.96
N ASN A 377 -12.21 -17.66 14.99
CA ASN A 377 -13.38 -16.84 15.34
C ASN A 377 -13.07 -15.74 16.36
N ALA A 378 -13.07 -14.49 15.90
CA ALA A 378 -12.79 -13.33 16.73
C ALA A 378 -13.93 -13.13 17.74
N THR A 379 -13.65 -13.36 19.00
CA THR A 379 -14.51 -12.93 20.10
C THR A 379 -14.05 -11.55 20.57
N SER A 380 -14.94 -10.57 20.46
CA SER A 380 -14.67 -9.21 20.95
C SER A 380 -14.70 -9.21 22.47
N PHE A 381 -13.53 -9.30 23.09
CA PHE A 381 -13.36 -9.03 24.51
C PHE A 381 -12.66 -7.68 24.70
N LEU A 382 -13.08 -6.91 25.71
CA LEU A 382 -12.25 -5.83 26.20
C LEU A 382 -10.93 -6.42 26.71
N PRO A 383 -9.79 -5.74 26.51
CA PRO A 383 -8.52 -6.24 26.99
C PRO A 383 -8.57 -6.34 28.52
N PRO A 384 -8.11 -7.45 29.13
CA PRO A 384 -8.15 -7.61 30.58
C PRO A 384 -7.17 -6.69 31.31
N GLN A 385 -6.15 -6.18 30.60
CA GLN A 385 -5.08 -5.37 31.15
C GLN A 385 -4.44 -4.47 30.10
N ILE A 386 -3.93 -3.32 30.55
CA ILE A 386 -2.98 -2.49 29.82
C ILE A 386 -1.65 -2.53 30.60
N ILE A 387 -0.54 -2.84 29.94
CA ILE A 387 0.79 -2.84 30.55
C ILE A 387 1.55 -1.59 30.10
N TYR A 388 2.09 -0.87 31.10
CA TYR A 388 3.00 0.24 30.93
C TYR A 388 4.43 -0.23 31.34
N PRO A 389 5.29 -0.56 30.36
CA PRO A 389 6.59 -1.17 30.61
C PRO A 389 7.62 -0.15 31.09
N THR A 390 7.83 -0.06 32.41
CA THR A 390 8.64 1.00 33.03
C THR A 390 10.10 0.98 32.58
N ASN A 391 10.66 -0.20 32.32
CA ASN A 391 12.02 -0.34 31.82
C ASN A 391 12.19 0.24 30.39
N TYR A 392 11.19 0.13 29.51
CA TYR A 392 11.22 0.74 28.17
C TYR A 392 10.96 2.25 28.24
N ILE A 393 10.01 2.68 29.06
CA ILE A 393 9.69 4.09 29.24
C ILE A 393 10.88 4.85 29.82
N SER A 394 11.67 4.23 30.70
CA SER A 394 12.87 4.84 31.27
C SER A 394 13.95 5.19 30.23
N LEU A 395 13.90 4.59 29.03
CA LEU A 395 14.80 4.90 27.91
C LEU A 395 14.43 6.19 27.17
N ILE A 396 13.23 6.72 27.41
CA ILE A 396 12.74 7.95 26.78
C ILE A 396 13.21 9.14 27.60
N THR A 397 14.18 9.87 27.08
CA THR A 397 14.73 11.07 27.75
C THR A 397 14.03 12.36 27.32
N ASN A 398 13.20 12.32 26.28
CA ASN A 398 12.39 13.45 25.86
C ASN A 398 11.14 13.55 26.74
N GLU A 399 11.14 14.51 27.68
CA GLU A 399 10.03 14.71 28.63
C GLU A 399 8.70 15.02 27.95
N HIS A 400 8.70 15.73 26.82
CA HIS A 400 7.47 16.02 26.09
C HIS A 400 6.89 14.76 25.44
N GLN A 401 7.74 13.92 24.85
CA GLN A 401 7.33 12.61 24.35
C GLN A 401 6.76 11.75 25.47
N LYS A 402 7.42 11.72 26.63
CA LYS A 402 6.96 10.95 27.79
C LYS A 402 5.57 11.41 28.25
N GLN A 403 5.35 12.72 28.38
CA GLN A 403 4.04 13.26 28.71
C GLN A 403 2.96 12.87 27.69
N LEU A 404 3.28 12.87 26.38
CA LEU A 404 2.32 12.44 25.35
C LEU A 404 1.97 10.95 25.46
N ILE A 405 2.94 10.11 25.82
CA ILE A 405 2.69 8.68 26.07
C ILE A 405 1.78 8.53 27.29
N ASP A 406 2.04 9.27 28.37
CA ASP A 406 1.23 9.22 29.60
C ASP A 406 -0.21 9.70 29.36
N ASP A 407 -0.38 10.78 28.60
CA ASP A 407 -1.70 11.29 28.21
C ASP A 407 -2.46 10.26 27.35
N PHE A 408 -1.77 9.60 26.41
CA PHE A 408 -2.37 8.53 25.60
C PHE A 408 -2.79 7.32 26.43
N VAL A 409 -1.99 6.93 27.43
CA VAL A 409 -2.35 5.85 28.37
C VAL A 409 -3.63 6.21 29.10
N ILE A 410 -3.73 7.42 29.64
CA ILE A 410 -4.90 7.91 30.37
C ILE A 410 -6.15 7.89 29.47
N ASP A 411 -6.04 8.30 28.21
CA ASP A 411 -7.17 8.28 27.28
C ASP A 411 -7.55 6.84 26.89
N LEU A 412 -6.59 5.94 26.77
CA LEU A 412 -6.85 4.51 26.57
C LEU A 412 -7.58 3.89 27.78
N GLU A 413 -7.17 4.23 29.01
CA GLU A 413 -7.86 3.79 30.22
C GLU A 413 -9.33 4.24 30.25
N LYS A 414 -9.58 5.52 29.94
CA LYS A 414 -10.95 6.06 29.90
C LYS A 414 -11.79 5.38 28.82
N SER A 415 -11.20 5.12 27.66
CA SER A 415 -11.90 4.54 26.51
C SER A 415 -12.25 3.07 26.73
N LEU A 416 -11.38 2.32 27.41
CA LEU A 416 -11.56 0.88 27.63
C LEU A 416 -12.17 0.54 28.99
N GLY A 417 -12.15 1.47 29.95
CA GLY A 417 -12.56 1.20 31.33
C GLY A 417 -11.58 0.29 32.09
N VAL A 418 -10.33 0.20 31.62
CA VAL A 418 -9.28 -0.70 32.16
C VAL A 418 -8.12 0.16 32.65
N LYS A 419 -7.66 -0.07 33.88
CA LYS A 419 -6.48 0.61 34.42
C LYS A 419 -5.19 -0.04 33.93
N HIS A 420 -4.18 0.78 33.66
CA HIS A 420 -2.87 0.26 33.35
C HIS A 420 -2.15 -0.25 34.59
N VAL A 421 -1.19 -1.15 34.36
CA VAL A 421 -0.28 -1.67 35.37
C VAL A 421 1.13 -1.36 34.91
N GLU A 422 1.87 -0.68 35.78
CA GLU A 422 3.30 -0.49 35.61
C GLU A 422 4.04 -1.81 35.84
N MET A 423 4.94 -2.16 34.93
CA MET A 423 5.68 -3.42 34.99
C MET A 423 7.09 -3.25 34.42
N SER A 424 8.11 -3.71 35.15
CA SER A 424 9.46 -3.86 34.60
C SER A 424 9.65 -5.30 34.15
N PHE A 425 9.91 -5.53 32.86
CA PHE A 425 10.17 -6.89 32.36
C PHE A 425 11.47 -7.47 32.92
N ASP A 426 12.44 -6.61 33.26
CA ASP A 426 13.69 -7.02 33.87
C ASP A 426 13.46 -7.52 35.31
N GLU A 427 12.63 -6.84 36.09
CA GLU A 427 12.28 -7.29 37.45
C GLU A 427 11.48 -8.60 37.43
N VAL A 428 10.56 -8.76 36.47
CA VAL A 428 9.82 -10.02 36.29
C VAL A 428 10.77 -11.16 35.89
N TRP A 429 11.77 -10.87 35.05
CA TRP A 429 12.79 -11.83 34.65
C TRP A 429 13.66 -12.24 35.84
N ASP A 430 14.18 -11.28 36.60
CA ASP A 430 15.03 -11.56 37.77
C ASP A 430 14.29 -12.37 38.84
N ALA A 431 13.00 -12.13 39.01
CA ALA A 431 12.16 -12.90 39.92
C ALA A 431 11.80 -14.31 39.39
N ASN A 432 11.74 -14.49 38.06
CA ASN A 432 11.28 -15.72 37.43
C ASN A 432 12.12 -16.12 36.21
N PRO A 433 13.45 -16.29 36.33
CA PRO A 433 14.29 -16.53 35.18
C PRO A 433 14.05 -17.94 34.64
N PRO A 434 14.10 -18.17 33.31
CA PRO A 434 14.09 -19.51 32.78
C PRO A 434 15.38 -20.25 33.22
N ALA A 435 15.28 -21.56 33.44
CA ALA A 435 16.39 -22.37 33.94
C ALA A 435 17.67 -22.25 33.07
N ASP A 436 17.49 -22.09 31.75
CA ASP A 436 18.58 -21.94 30.79
C ASP A 436 19.34 -20.61 30.93
N ALA A 437 18.74 -19.58 31.54
CA ALA A 437 19.40 -18.29 31.74
C ALA A 437 20.62 -18.38 32.66
N LYS A 438 20.71 -19.41 33.53
CA LYS A 438 21.85 -19.65 34.42
C LYS A 438 22.28 -18.41 35.23
N GLY A 439 21.30 -17.59 35.62
CA GLY A 439 21.51 -16.35 36.38
C GLY A 439 21.86 -15.11 35.56
N ALA A 440 21.86 -15.19 34.21
CA ALA A 440 22.00 -14.02 33.36
C ALA A 440 20.77 -13.11 33.45
N SER A 441 21.00 -11.80 33.41
CA SER A 441 19.93 -10.81 33.23
C SER A 441 19.24 -10.98 31.88
N LEU A 442 18.04 -10.41 31.72
CA LEU A 442 17.32 -10.46 30.45
C LEU A 442 18.15 -9.86 29.29
N LEU A 443 18.79 -8.72 29.53
CA LEU A 443 19.64 -8.07 28.53
C LEU A 443 20.82 -8.95 28.11
N GLU A 444 21.53 -9.56 29.05
CA GLU A 444 22.64 -10.48 28.75
C GLU A 444 22.13 -11.74 28.02
N TYR A 445 20.98 -12.26 28.44
CA TYR A 445 20.35 -13.43 27.82
C TYR A 445 19.82 -13.14 26.41
N MET A 446 19.59 -11.89 26.03
CA MET A 446 19.10 -11.54 24.69
C MET A 446 20.14 -10.87 23.78
N LYS A 447 21.25 -10.39 24.35
CA LYS A 447 22.29 -9.55 23.71
C LYS A 447 22.60 -9.92 22.26
N ASP A 448 22.92 -11.19 22.01
CA ASP A 448 23.32 -11.66 20.68
C ASP A 448 22.25 -12.55 20.03
N ALA A 449 21.22 -12.97 20.76
CA ALA A 449 20.21 -13.90 20.25
C ALA A 449 19.42 -13.29 19.08
N GLY A 450 19.04 -12.02 19.18
CA GLY A 450 18.36 -11.31 18.10
C GLY A 450 19.26 -11.11 16.87
N ARG A 451 20.49 -10.63 17.09
CA ARG A 451 21.46 -10.41 16.01
C ARG A 451 21.81 -11.72 15.31
N ASP A 452 22.28 -12.72 16.05
CA ASP A 452 22.88 -13.91 15.45
C ASP A 452 21.86 -14.77 14.71
N SER A 453 20.61 -14.82 15.20
CA SER A 453 19.51 -15.46 14.47
C SER A 453 19.16 -14.71 13.18
N PHE A 454 18.94 -13.39 13.27
CA PHE A 454 18.56 -12.54 12.15
C PHE A 454 19.66 -12.46 11.08
N PHE A 455 20.88 -12.08 11.48
CA PHE A 455 22.01 -11.81 10.57
C PHE A 455 22.41 -13.06 9.80
N TYR A 456 22.47 -14.22 10.47
CA TYR A 456 22.75 -15.50 9.82
C TYR A 456 21.66 -15.83 8.78
N SER A 457 20.38 -15.78 9.20
CA SER A 457 19.26 -16.14 8.33
C SER A 457 19.17 -15.22 7.10
N ASP A 458 19.32 -13.91 7.29
CA ASP A 458 19.31 -12.92 6.22
C ASP A 458 20.42 -13.17 5.21
N TYR A 459 21.65 -13.38 5.69
CA TYR A 459 22.78 -13.64 4.81
C TYR A 459 22.59 -14.92 3.99
N HIS A 460 22.28 -16.05 4.66
CA HIS A 460 22.13 -17.34 4.00
C HIS A 460 20.89 -17.43 3.12
N HIS A 461 19.89 -16.57 3.31
CA HIS A 461 18.76 -16.46 2.39
C HIS A 461 19.20 -16.09 0.96
N PHE A 462 20.27 -15.31 0.83
CA PHE A 462 20.81 -14.84 -0.45
C PHE A 462 21.98 -15.69 -0.98
N ASP A 463 22.22 -16.89 -0.44
CA ASP A 463 23.27 -17.80 -0.95
C ASP A 463 23.05 -18.15 -2.43
N GLN A 464 21.82 -18.54 -2.77
CA GLN A 464 21.47 -18.91 -4.14
C GLN A 464 21.60 -17.69 -5.08
N PHE A 465 21.20 -16.50 -4.64
CA PHE A 465 21.37 -15.26 -5.39
C PHE A 465 22.84 -14.99 -5.72
N ARG A 466 23.73 -15.03 -4.72
CA ARG A 466 25.17 -14.80 -4.91
C ARG A 466 25.77 -15.82 -5.86
N LYS A 467 25.37 -17.09 -5.75
CA LYS A 467 25.81 -18.17 -6.63
C LYS A 467 25.33 -17.95 -8.07
N ASP A 468 24.02 -17.79 -8.28
CA ASP A 468 23.41 -17.58 -9.60
C ASP A 468 24.01 -16.36 -10.32
N TYR A 469 24.24 -15.27 -9.59
CA TYR A 469 24.84 -14.06 -10.15
C TYR A 469 26.28 -14.31 -10.61
N HIS A 470 27.07 -15.01 -9.79
CA HIS A 470 28.43 -15.39 -10.15
C HIS A 470 28.46 -16.34 -11.36
N ASP A 471 27.59 -17.35 -11.38
CA ASP A 471 27.51 -18.32 -12.48
C ASP A 471 27.12 -17.65 -13.81
N LYS A 472 26.23 -16.65 -13.77
CA LYS A 472 25.78 -15.91 -14.97
C LYS A 472 26.77 -14.85 -15.45
N PHE A 473 27.39 -14.09 -14.54
CA PHE A 473 28.15 -12.88 -14.87
C PHE A 473 29.66 -12.95 -14.55
N GLY A 474 30.14 -14.04 -13.93
CA GLY A 474 31.56 -14.25 -13.61
C GLY A 474 32.11 -13.29 -12.54
N LYS A 475 31.25 -12.67 -11.72
CA LYS A 475 31.64 -11.71 -10.66
C LYS A 475 30.65 -11.73 -9.51
N ARG A 476 31.03 -11.19 -8.35
CA ARG A 476 30.12 -11.00 -7.21
C ARG A 476 29.11 -9.87 -7.49
N PRO A 477 27.86 -9.96 -7.00
CA PRO A 477 26.92 -8.86 -7.08
C PRO A 477 27.42 -7.67 -6.25
N TYR A 478 27.18 -6.46 -6.74
CA TYR A 478 27.35 -5.25 -5.93
C TYR A 478 26.15 -5.07 -5.01
N VAL A 479 26.41 -4.64 -3.78
CA VAL A 479 25.41 -4.28 -2.77
C VAL A 479 25.87 -2.99 -2.07
N SER A 480 24.92 -2.25 -1.49
CA SER A 480 25.22 -0.99 -0.80
C SER A 480 26.11 -1.21 0.43
N PRO A 481 26.80 -0.16 0.93
CA PRO A 481 27.70 -0.29 2.08
C PRO A 481 27.06 -0.93 3.34
N PRO A 482 25.82 -0.60 3.73
CA PRO A 482 25.18 -1.23 4.89
C PRO A 482 24.92 -2.72 4.69
N VAL A 483 24.42 -3.12 3.51
CA VAL A 483 24.21 -4.53 3.16
C VAL A 483 25.54 -5.29 3.16
N LYS A 484 26.59 -4.69 2.59
CA LYS A 484 27.93 -5.27 2.59
C LYS A 484 28.45 -5.50 4.01
N TRP A 485 28.37 -4.48 4.87
CA TRP A 485 28.78 -4.58 6.27
C TRP A 485 28.01 -5.67 7.01
N GLN A 486 26.68 -5.69 6.86
CA GLN A 486 25.83 -6.71 7.47
C GLN A 486 26.24 -8.11 7.00
N TRP A 487 26.38 -8.33 5.69
CA TRP A 487 26.78 -9.63 5.14
C TRP A 487 28.19 -10.06 5.57
N GLU A 488 29.14 -9.12 5.67
CA GLU A 488 30.48 -9.41 6.19
C GLU A 488 30.41 -9.91 7.63
N LEU A 489 29.65 -9.24 8.52
CA LEU A 489 29.43 -9.72 9.89
C LEU A 489 28.72 -11.08 9.91
N SER A 490 27.62 -11.20 9.17
CA SER A 490 26.81 -12.41 9.12
C SER A 490 27.58 -13.65 8.68
N SER A 491 28.53 -13.48 7.76
CA SER A 491 29.33 -14.59 7.23
C SER A 491 30.24 -15.28 8.26
N HIS A 492 30.46 -14.65 9.42
CA HIS A 492 31.25 -15.21 10.52
C HIS A 492 30.41 -15.90 11.59
N ILE A 493 29.08 -15.88 11.46
CA ILE A 493 28.15 -16.52 12.40
C ILE A 493 28.08 -18.00 12.04
N THR A 494 28.37 -18.87 13.01
CA THR A 494 28.34 -20.32 12.79
C THR A 494 26.92 -20.88 12.93
N ASP A 495 26.67 -22.03 12.31
CA ASP A 495 25.43 -22.79 12.48
C ASP A 495 25.11 -23.03 13.98
N GLU A 496 26.13 -23.34 14.79
CA GLU A 496 25.97 -23.55 16.25
C GLU A 496 25.53 -22.27 16.97
N ALA A 497 26.11 -21.12 16.62
CA ALA A 497 25.71 -19.83 17.18
C ALA A 497 24.28 -19.46 16.76
N HIS A 498 23.91 -19.71 15.51
CA HIS A 498 22.56 -19.51 14.99
C HIS A 498 21.53 -20.37 15.73
N GLU A 499 21.77 -21.68 15.87
CA GLU A 499 20.85 -22.58 16.58
C GLU A 499 20.74 -22.22 18.06
N THR A 500 21.85 -21.82 18.70
CA THR A 500 21.84 -21.33 20.09
C THR A 500 20.99 -20.07 20.22
N ALA A 501 21.13 -19.13 19.28
CA ALA A 501 20.34 -17.90 19.25
C ALA A 501 18.84 -18.18 19.05
N LEU A 502 18.47 -19.06 18.11
CA LEU A 502 17.08 -19.47 17.91
C LEU A 502 16.47 -20.12 19.15
N ASN A 503 17.22 -20.99 19.83
CA ASN A 503 16.76 -21.63 21.06
C ASN A 503 16.50 -20.60 22.17
N ARG A 504 17.40 -19.62 22.35
CA ARG A 504 17.21 -18.52 23.32
C ARG A 504 15.98 -17.68 23.00
N LEU A 505 15.73 -17.38 21.73
CA LEU A 505 14.50 -16.67 21.30
C LEU A 505 13.23 -17.48 21.62
N ALA A 506 13.26 -18.80 21.42
CA ALA A 506 12.12 -19.67 21.73
C ALA A 506 11.85 -19.73 23.24
N ILE A 507 12.89 -19.86 24.06
CA ILE A 507 12.80 -19.83 25.53
C ILE A 507 12.25 -18.49 26.01
N TYR A 508 12.77 -17.37 25.48
CA TYR A 508 12.26 -16.05 25.81
C TYR A 508 10.79 -15.90 25.41
N ARG A 509 10.38 -16.37 24.23
CA ARG A 509 8.96 -16.33 23.79
C ARG A 509 8.06 -17.10 24.75
N GLN A 510 8.47 -18.28 25.18
CA GLN A 510 7.72 -19.07 26.15
C GLN A 510 7.62 -18.34 27.49
N TRP A 511 8.75 -17.87 28.01
CA TRP A 511 8.81 -17.09 29.25
C TRP A 511 7.90 -15.86 29.20
N PHE A 512 7.98 -15.07 28.12
CA PHE A 512 7.16 -13.86 27.96
C PHE A 512 5.66 -14.20 27.92
N THR A 513 5.30 -15.29 27.24
CA THR A 513 3.90 -15.75 27.18
C THR A 513 3.40 -16.20 28.55
N GLU A 514 4.21 -16.93 29.31
CA GLU A 514 3.81 -17.49 30.61
C GLU A 514 3.85 -16.47 31.76
N LYS A 515 4.72 -15.46 31.69
CA LYS A 515 4.99 -14.53 32.79
C LYS A 515 4.47 -13.12 32.57
N ILE A 516 4.32 -12.69 31.32
CA ILE A 516 3.84 -11.34 30.96
C ILE A 516 2.43 -11.40 30.36
N LEU A 517 2.21 -12.28 29.38
CA LEU A 517 0.94 -12.42 28.65
C LEU A 517 0.09 -13.62 29.14
N CYS A 518 0.20 -13.99 30.42
CA CYS A 518 -0.41 -15.17 31.07
C CYS A 518 -1.77 -15.59 30.47
N PRO A 519 -2.14 -16.89 30.44
CA PRO A 519 -3.39 -17.36 29.82
C PRO A 519 -4.67 -16.60 30.20
N GLU A 520 -4.76 -16.10 31.43
CA GLU A 520 -5.89 -15.32 31.96
C GLU A 520 -5.93 -13.88 31.41
N THR A 521 -4.83 -13.42 30.83
CA THR A 521 -4.60 -12.07 30.29
C THR A 521 -4.56 -12.05 28.75
N GLN A 522 -5.09 -13.09 28.09
CA GLN A 522 -5.25 -13.08 26.64
C GLN A 522 -5.96 -11.79 26.20
N ASN A 523 -5.38 -11.08 25.22
CA ASN A 523 -5.75 -9.74 24.74
C ASN A 523 -5.18 -8.54 25.53
N THR A 524 -4.17 -8.71 26.39
CA THR A 524 -3.45 -7.59 26.99
C THR A 524 -2.87 -6.62 25.94
N ILE A 525 -3.03 -5.33 26.19
CA ILE A 525 -2.36 -4.27 25.42
C ILE A 525 -1.07 -3.89 26.13
N ILE A 526 0.06 -3.88 25.41
CA ILE A 526 1.34 -3.38 25.93
C ILE A 526 1.73 -2.12 25.16
N LEU A 527 2.01 -1.04 25.88
CA LEU A 527 2.38 0.25 25.30
C LEU A 527 3.91 0.40 25.27
N ILE A 528 4.53 0.10 24.13
CA ILE A 528 5.99 0.15 23.97
C ILE A 528 6.37 1.36 23.10
N PRO A 529 7.19 2.31 23.61
CA PRO A 529 7.71 3.37 22.77
C PRO A 529 8.67 2.78 21.71
N ILE A 530 8.60 3.30 20.48
CA ILE A 530 9.45 2.82 19.38
C ILE A 530 10.90 3.26 19.58
N GLU A 531 11.09 4.54 19.88
CA GLU A 531 12.41 5.14 20.12
C GLU A 531 12.28 6.46 20.88
N ASN A 532 13.42 7.02 21.27
CA ASN A 532 13.52 8.36 21.81
C ASN A 532 13.55 9.38 20.65
N LEU A 533 12.56 10.27 20.60
CA LEU A 533 12.32 11.14 19.44
C LEU A 533 13.41 12.20 19.28
N SER A 534 14.01 12.22 18.10
CA SER A 534 14.86 13.29 17.60
C SER A 534 14.62 13.49 16.10
N PRO A 535 14.80 14.70 15.55
CA PRO A 535 14.91 14.87 14.11
C PRO A 535 16.03 13.96 13.55
N ARG A 536 15.79 13.37 12.38
CA ARG A 536 16.79 12.62 11.62
C ARG A 536 16.72 13.01 10.17
N TYR A 537 17.82 13.56 9.68
CA TYR A 537 17.87 14.11 8.34
C TYR A 537 18.37 13.09 7.33
N ARG A 538 17.91 13.22 6.09
CA ARG A 538 18.25 12.29 5.01
C ARG A 538 19.75 12.27 4.69
N ASP A 539 20.50 13.31 5.05
CA ASP A 539 21.94 13.43 4.86
C ASP A 539 22.76 12.89 6.04
N GLU A 540 22.10 12.40 7.09
CA GLU A 540 22.75 11.72 8.21
C GLU A 540 22.99 10.24 7.88
N PRO A 541 24.19 9.70 8.15
CA PRO A 541 24.43 8.26 8.05
C PRO A 541 23.68 7.51 9.15
N LEU A 542 23.63 6.18 9.02
CA LEU A 542 23.35 5.33 10.19
C LEU A 542 24.41 5.58 11.27
N GLY A 543 23.93 6.04 12.44
CA GLY A 543 24.75 6.36 13.61
C GLY A 543 25.32 5.14 14.34
#